data_AF-A0A8X6T0W9-F1
#
_entry.id   AF-A0A8X6T0W9-F1
#
_cell.length_a   1.000
_cell.length_b   1.000
_cell.length_c   1.000
_cell.angle_alpha   90.00
_cell.angle_beta   90.00
_cell.angle_gamma   90.00
#
_symmetry.space_group_name_H-M   'P 1'
#
loop_
_entity.id
_entity.type
_entity.pdbx_description
1 polymer ?
#
loop_
_entity_poly.entity_id
_entity_poly.type
_entity_poly.pdbx_seq_one_letter_code
_entity_poly.pdbx_strand_id
1 'polypeptide(L)'
;MRGRMLRGWPGIQRLGWETLCHPPYPPDLVSSDYHLFHFLDNHLRDKSFTNKADVCQALTGFTSHTPESNCKGIEQLETRRQKVLDADGDYFED
;
A
#
# COMPACT_ATOMS: atom_id res chain seq x y z
N MET A 1 23.41 -13.81 12.95
CA MET A 1 22.40 -14.84 12.62
C MET A 1 21.88 -14.54 11.21
N ARG A 2 21.99 -15.46 10.25
CA ARG A 2 21.59 -15.20 8.85
C ARG A 2 20.08 -15.36 8.73
N GLY A 3 19.38 -14.24 8.51
CA GLY A 3 17.95 -14.23 8.22
C GLY A 3 17.65 -15.09 7.00
N ARG A 4 16.65 -15.98 7.12
CA ARG A 4 16.14 -16.76 6.00
C ARG A 4 15.61 -15.80 4.94
N MET A 5 16.33 -15.67 3.82
CA MET A 5 15.75 -15.18 2.58
C MET A 5 14.59 -16.11 2.24
N LEU A 6 13.36 -15.62 2.34
CA LEU A 6 12.22 -16.30 1.77
C LEU A 6 12.54 -16.48 0.29
N ARG A 7 12.72 -17.73 -0.15
CA ARG A 7 12.91 -18.02 -1.56
C ARG A 7 11.79 -17.32 -2.33
N GLY A 8 12.17 -16.50 -3.30
CA GLY A 8 11.22 -15.76 -4.14
C GLY A 8 10.13 -16.70 -4.64
N TRP A 9 8.88 -16.24 -4.60
CA TRP A 9 7.75 -17.09 -4.95
C TRP A 9 7.92 -17.57 -6.41
N PRO A 10 7.78 -18.87 -6.70
CA PRO A 10 8.07 -19.42 -8.04
C PRO A 10 7.24 -18.75 -9.16
N GLY A 11 6.05 -18.22 -8.82
CA GLY A 11 5.23 -17.45 -9.76
C GLY A 11 5.84 -16.09 -10.11
N ILE A 12 6.39 -15.37 -9.12
CA ILE A 12 6.96 -14.02 -9.30
C ILE A 12 8.23 -14.09 -10.16
N GLN A 13 9.08 -15.09 -9.91
CA GLN A 13 10.31 -15.30 -10.68
C GLN A 13 10.03 -15.65 -12.15
N ARG A 14 8.99 -16.45 -12.42
CA ARG A 14 8.58 -16.77 -13.81
C ARG A 14 8.09 -15.55 -14.58
N LEU A 15 7.52 -14.56 -13.88
CA LEU A 15 7.07 -13.30 -14.47
C LEU A 15 8.21 -12.29 -14.66
N GLY A 16 9.43 -12.60 -14.19
CA GLY A 16 10.58 -11.69 -14.24
C GLY A 16 10.46 -10.50 -13.28
N TRP A 17 9.59 -10.56 -12.28
CA TRP A 17 9.37 -9.47 -11.34
C TRP A 17 10.40 -9.50 -10.20
N GLU A 18 10.91 -8.33 -9.85
CA GLU A 18 11.76 -8.16 -8.68
C GLU A 18 10.88 -8.11 -7.42
N THR A 19 11.33 -8.80 -6.37
CA THR A 19 10.69 -8.74 -5.05
C THR A 19 11.45 -7.75 -4.19
N LEU A 20 10.80 -6.64 -3.82
CA LEU A 20 11.35 -5.69 -2.86
C LEU A 20 11.43 -6.34 -1.47
N CYS A 21 12.58 -6.20 -0.79
CA CYS A 21 12.70 -6.59 0.60
C CYS A 21 11.78 -5.72 1.46
N HIS A 22 10.79 -6.35 2.10
CA HIS A 22 9.88 -5.68 3.01
C HIS A 22 10.20 -6.11 4.45
N PRO A 23 10.44 -5.19 5.38
CA PRO A 23 10.61 -5.54 6.79
C PRO A 23 9.30 -6.11 7.35
N PRO A 24 9.34 -6.95 8.40
CA PRO A 24 8.13 -7.36 9.09
C PRO A 24 7.47 -6.13 9.74
N TYR A 25 6.26 -5.78 9.28
CA TYR A 25 5.33 -4.82 9.87
C TYR A 25 5.81 -3.37 10.12
N PRO A 26 5.87 -2.55 9.06
CA PRO A 26 5.38 -1.15 9.19
C PRO A 26 4.34 -0.82 8.11
N PRO A 27 3.08 -0.48 8.48
CA PRO A 27 2.06 -0.01 7.53
C PRO A 27 2.51 1.27 6.80
N ASP A 28 3.39 2.05 7.41
CA ASP A 28 3.95 3.30 6.87
C ASP A 28 4.86 3.10 5.65
N LEU A 29 5.20 1.84 5.32
CA LEU A 29 5.99 1.50 4.13
C LEU A 29 5.15 0.92 2.98
N VAL A 30 3.86 0.69 3.21
CA VAL A 30 2.97 0.13 2.20
C VAL A 30 2.10 1.26 1.64
N SER A 31 2.36 1.69 0.42
CA SER A 31 1.59 2.75 -0.24
C SER A 31 0.10 2.44 -0.37
N SER A 32 -0.26 1.16 -0.40
CA SER A 32 -1.66 0.76 -0.34
C SER A 32 -2.29 1.11 1.02
N ASP A 33 -1.56 0.97 2.12
CA ASP A 33 -2.07 1.18 3.48
C ASP A 33 -2.10 2.67 3.84
N TYR A 34 -0.97 3.39 3.72
CA TYR A 34 -0.92 4.80 4.12
C TYR A 34 -1.57 5.77 3.13
N HIS A 35 -1.76 5.37 1.87
CA HIS A 35 -2.30 6.24 0.84
C HIS A 35 -3.61 5.70 0.27
N LEU A 36 -3.58 4.61 -0.49
CA LEU A 36 -4.76 4.14 -1.25
C LEU A 36 -5.96 3.85 -0.34
N PHE A 37 -5.76 3.08 0.73
CA PHE A 37 -6.83 2.71 1.64
C PHE A 37 -7.29 3.87 2.51
N HIS A 38 -6.43 4.85 2.79
CA HIS A 38 -6.85 6.08 3.44
C HIS A 38 -7.83 6.88 2.57
N PHE A 39 -7.52 7.06 1.28
CA PHE A 39 -8.44 7.72 0.34
C PHE A 39 -9.71 6.88 0.11
N LEU A 40 -9.56 5.56 0.07
CA LEU A 40 -10.70 4.66 -0.07
C LEU A 40 -11.64 4.76 1.14
N ASP A 41 -11.12 4.74 2.37
CA ASP A 41 -11.92 4.88 3.58
C ASP A 41 -12.70 6.20 3.56
N ASN A 42 -12.04 7.31 3.23
CA ASN A 42 -12.70 8.60 3.09
C ASN A 42 -13.78 8.60 2.00
N HIS A 43 -13.57 7.92 0.88
CA HIS A 43 -14.58 7.79 -0.18
C HIS A 43 -15.75 6.88 0.22
N LEU A 44 -15.51 5.88 1.07
CA LEU A 44 -16.52 4.94 1.54
C LEU A 44 -17.22 5.41 2.82
N ARG A 45 -16.70 6.43 3.49
CA ARG A 45 -17.25 6.97 4.73
C ARG A 45 -18.73 7.32 4.57
N ASP A 46 -19.52 6.92 5.56
CA ASP A 46 -20.97 7.11 5.64
C ASP A 46 -21.79 6.41 4.52
N LYS A 47 -21.18 5.52 3.73
CA LYS A 47 -21.90 4.71 2.73
C LYS A 47 -22.25 3.33 3.28
N SER A 48 -23.51 2.95 3.15
CA SER A 48 -23.98 1.59 3.39
C SER A 48 -24.30 0.90 2.07
N PHE A 49 -23.84 -0.33 1.89
CA PHE A 49 -24.07 -1.12 0.68
C PHE A 49 -25.01 -2.29 1.00
N THR A 50 -25.99 -2.53 0.13
CA THR A 50 -26.97 -3.62 0.34
C THR A 50 -26.53 -4.90 -0.36
N ASN A 51 -25.77 -4.77 -1.45
CA ASN A 51 -25.30 -5.89 -2.23
C ASN A 51 -23.90 -5.65 -2.81
N LYS A 52 -23.30 -6.71 -3.38
CA LYS A 52 -21.97 -6.66 -3.98
C LYS A 52 -21.89 -5.72 -5.19
N ALA A 53 -22.94 -5.57 -5.98
CA ALA A 53 -22.94 -4.69 -7.14
C ALA A 53 -22.80 -3.22 -6.72
N ASP A 54 -23.43 -2.81 -5.62
CA ASP A 54 -23.28 -1.46 -5.06
C ASP A 54 -21.82 -1.19 -4.66
N VAL A 55 -21.17 -2.17 -4.02
CA VAL A 55 -19.74 -2.10 -3.66
C VAL A 55 -18.87 -1.99 -4.92
N CYS A 56 -19.10 -2.84 -5.91
CA CYS A 56 -18.35 -2.81 -7.16
C CYS A 56 -18.49 -1.45 -7.85
N GLN A 57 -19.69 -0.88 -7.92
CA GLN A 57 -19.92 0.43 -8.51
C GLN A 57 -19.18 1.54 -7.75
N ALA A 58 -19.19 1.52 -6.42
CA ALA A 58 -18.49 2.50 -5.61
C ALA A 58 -16.96 2.44 -5.80
N LEU A 59 -16.41 1.22 -5.90
CA LEU A 59 -14.99 1.00 -6.18
C LEU A 59 -14.61 1.42 -7.61
N THR A 60 -15.44 1.09 -8.60
CA THR A 60 -15.22 1.54 -9.98
C THR A 60 -15.17 3.07 -10.04
N GLY A 61 -16.16 3.74 -9.45
CA GLY A 61 -16.19 5.21 -9.38
C GLY A 61 -14.97 5.80 -8.70
N PHE A 62 -14.49 5.19 -7.61
CA PHE A 62 -13.24 5.59 -6.96
C PHE A 62 -12.04 5.47 -7.91
N THR A 63 -11.85 4.30 -8.53
CA THR A 63 -10.67 4.05 -9.39
C THR A 63 -10.64 4.91 -10.66
N SER A 64 -11.79 5.39 -11.14
CA SER A 64 -11.85 6.24 -12.35
C SER A 64 -11.29 7.66 -12.16
N HIS A 65 -11.19 8.17 -10.93
CA HIS A 65 -10.76 9.55 -10.65
C HIS A 65 -9.37 9.66 -10.01
N THR A 66 -8.74 8.54 -9.64
CA THR A 66 -7.61 8.50 -8.70
C THR A 66 -6.19 8.22 -9.26
N PRO A 67 -5.84 8.40 -10.56
CA PRO A 67 -4.46 8.11 -11.02
C PRO A 67 -3.39 8.98 -10.36
N GLU A 68 -3.63 10.30 -10.28
CA GLU A 68 -2.60 11.26 -9.83
C GLU A 68 -2.32 11.15 -8.34
N SER A 69 -3.34 10.85 -7.53
CA SER A 69 -3.18 10.59 -6.10
C SER A 69 -2.24 9.39 -5.89
N ASN A 70 -2.49 8.28 -6.59
CA ASN A 70 -1.68 7.07 -6.44
C ASN A 70 -0.20 7.29 -6.77
N CYS A 71 0.12 8.14 -7.76
CA CYS A 71 1.49 8.53 -8.04
C CYS A 71 2.14 9.22 -6.82
N LYS A 72 1.45 10.16 -6.19
CA LYS A 72 1.93 10.82 -4.96
C LYS A 72 2.15 9.82 -3.82
N GLY A 73 1.28 8.82 -3.70
CA GLY A 73 1.46 7.71 -2.78
C GLY A 73 2.79 7.00 -3.01
N ILE A 74 3.11 6.63 -4.25
CA ILE A 74 4.38 5.98 -4.60
C ILE A 74 5.59 6.92 -4.40
N GLU A 75 5.49 8.18 -4.80
CA GLU A 75 6.57 9.18 -4.66
C GLU A 75 6.96 9.42 -3.19
N GLN A 76 6.00 9.34 -2.26
CA GLN A 76 6.27 9.50 -0.83
C GLN A 76 7.04 8.33 -0.21
N LEU A 77 7.16 7.19 -0.90
CA LEU A 77 7.76 5.97 -0.36
C LEU A 77 9.22 6.19 0.05
N GLU A 78 9.99 6.95 -0.72
CA GLU A 78 11.39 7.24 -0.41
C GLU A 78 11.51 8.06 0.89
N THR A 79 10.68 9.08 1.03
CA THR A 79 10.67 9.94 2.22
C THR A 79 10.23 9.16 3.47
N ARG A 80 9.20 8.33 3.35
CA ARG A 80 8.72 7.48 4.45
C ARG A 80 9.75 6.44 4.87
N ARG A 81 10.46 5.82 3.91
CA ARG A 81 11.59 4.93 4.21
C ARG A 81 12.68 5.62 5.01
N GLN A 82 13.00 6.87 4.67
CA GLN A 82 13.98 7.64 5.44
C GLN A 82 13.49 7.91 6.86
N LYS A 83 12.22 8.30 7.04
CA LYS A 83 11.63 8.48 8.38
C LYS A 83 11.68 7.21 9.23
N VAL A 84 11.40 6.03 8.66
CA VAL A 84 11.54 4.73 9.39
C VAL A 84 13.00 4.49 9.79
N LEU A 85 13.95 4.79 8.92
CA LEU A 85 15.38 4.62 9.23
C LEU A 85 15.83 5.57 10.34
N ASP A 86 15.38 6.82 10.30
CA ASP A 86 15.69 7.83 11.30
C ASP A 86 15.06 7.52 12.67
N ALA A 87 13.93 6.80 12.66
CA ALA A 87 13.23 6.32 13.85
C ALA A 87 13.75 4.95 14.36
N ASP A 88 14.90 4.46 13.85
CA ASP A 88 15.45 3.13 14.18
C ASP A 88 14.44 1.97 13.99
N GLY A 89 13.57 2.10 12.99
CA GLY A 89 12.52 1.13 12.69
C GLY A 89 11.21 1.32 13.47
N ASP A 90 11.09 2.35 14.31
CA ASP A 90 9.84 2.67 15.01
C ASP A 90 8.83 3.40 14.11
N TYR A 91 7.59 3.47 14.57
CA TYR A 91 6.52 4.23 13.93
C TYR A 91 6.83 5.73 13.95
N PHE A 92 6.36 6.44 12.94
CA PHE A 92 6.50 7.89 12.84
C PHE A 92 5.16 8.54 12.50
N GLU A 93 4.94 9.74 13.00
CA GLU A 93 3.78 10.55 12.61
C GLU A 93 4.05 11.27 11.28
N ASP A 94 2.98 11.49 10.52
CA ASP A 94 3.05 12.20 9.25
C ASP A 94 3.23 13.72 9.41
#